data_AF-H3NMR8-F1
#
_entry.id   AF-H3NMR8-F1
#
_cell.length_a   1.000
_cell.length_b   1.000
_cell.length_c   1.000
_cell.angle_alpha   90.00
_cell.angle_beta   90.00
_cell.angle_gamma   90.00
#
_symmetry.space_group_name_H-M   'P 1'
#
loop_
_entity.id
_entity.type
_entity.pdbx_description
1 polymer ?
#
loop_
_entity_poly.entity_id
_entity_poly.type
_entity_poly.pdbx_seq_one_letter_code
_entity_poly.pdbx_strand_id
1 'polypeptide(L)'
;MKKSIKILLIMIISIFSIVSCTKSSNKLESYDTIVESSKNKNDSKSDEITSTKIDENGHYYSKDEVALYLHTFGKLPSNYLTKNEAKKLGWDAQKGNLWKVTDKGVIGGDRFGNREGNLPSNEKYFEADVNYNGGHRGAERLVYTTNGKVIYYSNDHYKNFEVLYE
;
A
#
# COMPACT_ATOMS: atom_id res chain seq x y z
N MET A 1 -33.29 -24.05 -33.19
CA MET A 1 -34.22 -24.78 -32.30
C MET A 1 -33.70 -26.19 -32.08
N LYS A 2 -33.09 -26.46 -30.92
CA LYS A 2 -32.77 -27.81 -30.44
C LYS A 2 -33.12 -27.86 -28.95
N LYS A 3 -34.29 -28.43 -28.66
CA LYS A 3 -34.67 -29.02 -27.36
C LYS A 3 -33.83 -30.30 -27.24
N SER A 4 -33.33 -30.80 -26.12
CA SER A 4 -33.73 -30.83 -24.70
C SER A 4 -32.70 -31.74 -24.00
N ILE A 5 -32.35 -31.51 -22.73
CA ILE A 5 -32.00 -32.59 -21.78
C ILE A 5 -32.40 -32.11 -20.38
N LYS A 6 -33.20 -32.94 -19.71
CA LYS A 6 -33.64 -32.78 -18.32
C LYS A 6 -32.95 -33.85 -17.46
N ILE A 7 -32.74 -33.48 -16.20
CA ILE A 7 -32.54 -34.34 -15.01
C ILE A 7 -31.13 -34.90 -14.81
N LEU A 8 -30.47 -34.45 -13.73
CA LEU A 8 -30.16 -35.34 -12.60
C LEU A 8 -30.00 -34.54 -11.31
N LEU A 9 -30.98 -34.70 -10.42
CA LEU A 9 -30.97 -34.22 -9.03
C LEU A 9 -30.30 -35.33 -8.19
N ILE A 10 -29.13 -35.07 -7.60
CA ILE A 10 -28.59 -35.93 -6.55
C ILE A 10 -28.35 -35.06 -5.32
N MET A 11 -29.34 -35.12 -4.42
CA MET A 11 -29.20 -34.77 -3.02
C MET A 11 -28.41 -35.88 -2.32
N ILE A 12 -27.16 -35.62 -1.92
CA ILE A 12 -26.52 -36.41 -0.87
C ILE A 12 -26.58 -35.61 0.42
N ILE A 13 -27.59 -35.97 1.21
CA ILE A 13 -27.67 -35.76 2.64
C ILE A 13 -26.83 -36.87 3.30
N SER A 14 -25.88 -36.50 4.13
CA SER A 14 -25.34 -37.31 5.23
C SER A 14 -24.57 -36.35 6.14
N ILE A 15 -25.18 -35.68 7.12
CA ILE A 15 -25.51 -36.19 8.47
C ILE A 15 -24.46 -37.18 8.98
N PHE A 16 -23.37 -36.64 9.52
CA PHE A 16 -22.73 -37.22 10.69
C PHE A 16 -22.93 -36.28 11.87
N SER A 17 -23.94 -36.59 12.68
CA SER A 17 -23.94 -36.35 14.13
C SER A 17 -22.73 -37.11 14.71
N ILE A 18 -22.11 -36.80 15.85
CA ILE A 18 -22.67 -36.53 17.17
C ILE A 18 -21.54 -35.94 18.06
N VAL A 19 -21.85 -34.83 18.71
CA VAL A 19 -21.57 -34.45 20.11
C VAL A 19 -20.31 -35.00 20.82
N SER A 20 -19.48 -34.08 21.31
CA SER A 20 -19.06 -34.08 22.73
C SER A 20 -18.77 -32.66 23.20
N CYS A 21 -19.74 -32.09 23.90
CA CYS A 21 -19.53 -30.95 24.80
C CYS A 21 -19.50 -31.55 26.20
N THR A 22 -18.38 -31.40 26.93
CA THR A 22 -18.35 -31.62 28.37
C THR A 22 -17.71 -30.42 29.04
N LYS A 23 -18.54 -29.75 29.83
CA LYS A 23 -18.26 -28.63 30.72
C LYS A 23 -17.50 -29.17 31.94
N SER A 24 -16.44 -28.49 32.39
CA SER A 24 -16.07 -28.57 33.81
C SER A 24 -15.39 -27.29 34.26
N SER A 25 -15.72 -26.94 35.48
CA SER A 25 -15.60 -25.65 36.14
C SER A 25 -14.25 -25.47 36.86
N ASN A 26 -14.05 -24.21 37.28
CA ASN A 26 -13.35 -23.77 38.49
C ASN A 26 -11.84 -23.49 38.44
N LYS A 27 -11.58 -22.19 38.67
CA LYS A 27 -10.82 -21.62 39.80
C LYS A 27 -9.50 -20.94 39.43
N LEU A 28 -9.51 -19.64 39.71
CA LEU A 28 -8.38 -18.74 39.87
C LEU A 28 -7.68 -19.04 41.21
N GLU A 29 -6.37 -19.28 41.17
CA GLU A 29 -5.38 -19.15 42.27
C GLU A 29 -4.00 -19.25 41.58
N SER A 30 -3.28 -18.13 41.39
CA SER A 30 -2.29 -17.55 42.31
C SER A 30 -1.20 -18.55 42.74
N TYR A 31 0.03 -18.40 42.22
CA TYR A 31 1.27 -18.31 43.01
C TYR A 31 2.47 -18.00 42.10
N ASP A 32 3.22 -16.98 42.50
CA ASP A 32 4.53 -16.58 41.96
C ASP A 32 5.61 -17.66 42.14
N THR A 33 6.56 -17.74 41.21
CA THR A 33 8.00 -17.47 41.44
C THR A 33 8.90 -18.17 40.40
N ILE A 34 9.53 -17.35 39.54
CA ILE A 34 10.95 -17.30 39.11
C ILE A 34 11.66 -18.64 38.80
N VAL A 35 12.11 -18.85 37.54
CA VAL A 35 13.53 -18.75 37.11
C VAL A 35 13.61 -18.72 35.57
N GLU A 36 14.41 -17.78 35.12
CA GLU A 36 14.87 -17.34 33.81
C GLU A 36 15.53 -18.43 32.93
N SER A 37 15.22 -18.45 31.61
CA SER A 37 16.25 -18.40 30.54
C SER A 37 15.63 -18.37 29.13
N SER A 38 15.87 -17.25 28.43
CA SER A 38 16.40 -17.20 27.06
C SER A 38 15.70 -17.97 25.92
N LYS A 39 14.90 -17.25 25.12
CA LYS A 39 15.26 -17.03 23.70
C LYS A 39 14.45 -15.88 23.09
N ASN A 40 15.17 -14.77 22.87
CA ASN A 40 14.78 -13.66 22.00
C ASN A 40 14.36 -14.16 20.61
N LYS A 41 13.18 -13.77 20.16
CA LYS A 41 12.86 -13.58 18.74
C LYS A 41 12.55 -12.11 18.53
N ASN A 42 13.63 -11.35 18.32
CA ASN A 42 13.56 -10.09 17.61
C ASN A 42 13.31 -10.43 16.13
N ASP A 43 12.08 -10.26 15.66
CA ASP A 43 11.80 -10.22 14.22
C ASP A 43 11.83 -8.74 13.79
N SER A 44 13.03 -8.15 13.89
CA SER A 44 13.38 -6.96 13.12
C SER A 44 13.76 -7.45 11.73
N LYS A 45 12.78 -7.44 10.81
CA LYS A 45 13.02 -7.60 9.39
C LYS A 45 13.45 -6.25 8.81
N SER A 46 14.65 -5.83 9.15
CA SER A 46 15.47 -4.93 8.34
C SER A 46 16.49 -5.78 7.59
N ASP A 47 16.78 -5.40 6.36
CA ASP A 47 17.82 -5.95 5.48
C ASP A 47 17.44 -7.20 4.68
N GLU A 48 16.66 -6.96 3.63
CA GLU A 48 16.98 -7.54 2.33
C GLU A 48 16.93 -6.42 1.30
N ILE A 49 17.98 -5.59 1.27
CA ILE A 49 18.28 -4.76 0.10
C ILE A 49 18.71 -5.75 -0.99
N THR A 50 17.73 -6.36 -1.64
CA THR A 50 17.91 -6.91 -2.97
C THR A 50 18.42 -5.77 -3.84
N SER A 51 19.48 -6.02 -4.60
CA SER A 51 19.96 -5.13 -5.66
C SER A 51 18.89 -5.06 -6.76
N THR A 52 17.79 -4.38 -6.49
CA THR A 52 16.67 -4.22 -7.42
C THR A 52 17.13 -3.23 -8.47
N LYS A 53 17.65 -3.75 -9.58
CA LYS A 53 17.98 -2.92 -10.73
C LYS A 53 16.66 -2.38 -11.29
N ILE A 54 16.42 -1.09 -11.10
CA ILE A 54 15.23 -0.42 -11.59
C ILE A 54 15.42 -0.02 -13.06
N ASP A 55 14.45 -0.38 -13.92
CA ASP A 55 14.40 0.00 -15.34
C ASP A 55 13.67 1.34 -15.49
N GLU A 56 14.25 2.28 -16.25
CA GLU A 56 13.65 3.59 -16.56
C GLU A 56 12.32 3.47 -17.33
N ASN A 57 12.10 2.38 -18.06
CA ASN A 57 10.84 2.12 -18.77
C ASN A 57 9.84 1.30 -17.94
N GLY A 58 10.18 0.96 -16.69
CA GLY A 58 9.33 0.19 -15.80
C GLY A 58 8.18 1.01 -15.19
N HIS A 59 7.11 0.31 -14.81
CA HIS A 59 6.01 0.89 -14.05
C HIS A 59 6.11 0.42 -12.60
N TYR A 60 6.18 1.37 -11.68
CA TYR A 60 6.35 1.10 -10.25
C TYR A 60 5.20 1.69 -9.45
N TYR A 61 4.93 1.08 -8.31
CA TYR A 61 3.78 1.41 -7.46
C TYR A 61 4.15 1.42 -5.98
N SER A 62 5.09 0.58 -5.56
CA SER A 62 5.45 0.47 -4.14
C SER A 62 6.21 1.71 -3.65
N LYS A 63 6.13 1.98 -2.35
CA LYS A 63 6.90 3.05 -1.68
C LYS A 63 8.37 3.01 -2.10
N ASP A 64 9.01 1.86 -1.93
CA ASP A 64 10.46 1.72 -2.06
C ASP A 64 10.91 1.80 -3.52
N GLU A 65 10.18 1.16 -4.45
CA GLU A 65 10.53 1.21 -5.87
C GLU A 65 10.35 2.62 -6.46
N VAL A 66 9.26 3.32 -6.11
CA VAL A 66 9.01 4.66 -6.64
C VAL A 66 10.00 5.67 -6.05
N ALA A 67 10.35 5.53 -4.77
CA ALA A 67 11.38 6.36 -4.14
C ALA A 67 12.76 6.12 -4.78
N LEU A 68 13.15 4.86 -4.97
CA LEU A 68 14.38 4.50 -5.68
C LEU A 68 14.39 5.05 -7.11
N TYR A 69 13.28 4.95 -7.84
CA TYR A 69 13.15 5.49 -9.19
C TYR A 69 13.36 7.00 -9.22
N LEU A 70 12.66 7.73 -8.34
CA LEU A 70 12.78 9.19 -8.23
C LEU A 70 14.22 9.60 -7.92
N HIS A 71 14.88 8.90 -7.00
CA HIS A 71 16.26 9.19 -6.64
C HIS A 71 17.23 8.89 -7.80
N THR A 72 16.96 7.84 -8.57
CA THR A 72 17.82 7.40 -9.69
C THR A 72 17.67 8.29 -10.93
N PHE A 73 16.44 8.65 -11.30
CA PHE A 73 16.14 9.31 -12.58
C PHE A 73 15.67 10.76 -12.45
N GLY A 74 15.42 11.24 -11.24
CA GLY A 74 14.97 12.62 -10.96
C GLY A 74 13.57 12.96 -11.49
N LYS A 75 12.78 11.95 -11.88
CA LYS A 75 11.42 12.09 -12.42
C LYS A 75 10.56 10.92 -11.95
N LEU A 76 9.25 11.06 -12.04
CA LEU A 76 8.33 9.94 -11.77
C LEU A 76 8.37 8.90 -12.91
N PRO A 77 8.04 7.63 -12.62
CA PRO A 77 7.75 6.62 -13.64
C PRO A 77 6.65 7.08 -14.60
N SER A 78 6.66 6.57 -15.83
CA SER A 78 5.75 6.98 -16.91
C SER A 78 4.27 6.70 -16.63
N ASN A 79 3.94 5.79 -15.71
CA ASN A 79 2.57 5.50 -15.28
C ASN A 79 1.96 6.57 -14.34
N TYR A 80 2.72 7.61 -13.98
CA TYR A 80 2.20 8.71 -13.17
C TYR A 80 1.56 9.81 -14.01
N LEU A 81 0.48 10.36 -13.47
CA LEU A 81 -0.31 11.44 -14.06
C LEU A 81 -0.54 12.51 -13.01
N THR A 82 -0.39 13.77 -13.39
CA THR A 82 -0.90 14.87 -12.55
C THR A 82 -2.42 14.76 -12.41
N LYS A 83 -2.98 15.34 -11.35
CA LYS A 83 -4.44 15.40 -11.15
C LYS A 83 -5.14 16.01 -12.36
N ASN A 84 -4.52 16.98 -13.03
CA ASN A 84 -5.10 17.63 -14.20
C ASN A 84 -5.08 16.73 -15.44
N GLU A 85 -4.00 15.98 -15.68
CA GLU A 85 -3.94 14.99 -16.78
C GLU A 85 -4.96 13.88 -16.57
N ALA A 86 -5.04 13.32 -15.36
CA ALA A 86 -6.02 12.30 -15.03
C ALA A 86 -7.47 12.80 -15.23
N LYS A 87 -7.78 14.04 -14.81
CA LYS A 87 -9.11 14.63 -15.02
C LYS A 87 -9.47 14.77 -16.51
N LYS A 88 -8.50 15.13 -17.36
CA LYS A 88 -8.71 15.21 -18.82
C LYS A 88 -9.06 13.85 -19.43
N LEU A 89 -8.59 12.75 -18.83
CA LEU A 89 -8.93 11.38 -19.21
C LEU A 89 -10.29 10.92 -18.64
N GLY A 90 -10.98 11.75 -17.85
CA GLY A 90 -12.27 11.40 -17.25
C GLY A 90 -12.17 10.87 -15.82
N TRP A 91 -11.03 11.06 -15.15
CA TRP A 91 -10.91 10.71 -13.74
C TRP A 91 -11.80 11.59 -12.86
N ASP A 92 -12.55 10.92 -12.01
CA ASP A 92 -13.43 11.46 -10.99
C ASP A 92 -13.05 10.81 -9.65
N ALA A 93 -12.46 11.61 -8.77
CA ALA A 93 -11.95 11.16 -7.48
C ALA A 93 -13.06 10.56 -6.59
N GLN A 94 -14.30 11.05 -6.67
CA GLN A 94 -15.42 10.54 -5.87
C GLN A 94 -15.84 9.14 -6.33
N LYS A 95 -15.69 8.86 -7.63
CA LYS A 95 -16.00 7.55 -8.21
C LYS A 95 -14.87 6.53 -8.06
N GLY A 96 -13.67 6.95 -7.66
CA GLY A 96 -12.50 6.07 -7.58
C GLY A 96 -12.20 5.38 -8.92
N ASN A 97 -12.42 6.07 -10.04
CA ASN A 97 -12.45 5.45 -11.37
C ASN A 97 -11.12 5.57 -12.14
N LEU A 98 -9.99 5.89 -11.51
CA LEU A 98 -8.73 6.20 -12.23
C LEU A 98 -8.34 5.06 -13.19
N TRP A 99 -8.26 3.83 -12.70
CA TRP A 99 -7.94 2.65 -13.54
C TRP A 99 -9.06 2.21 -14.48
N LYS A 100 -10.25 2.85 -14.43
CA LYS A 100 -11.28 2.64 -15.47
C LYS A 100 -11.04 3.54 -16.68
N VAL A 101 -10.27 4.61 -16.50
CA VAL A 101 -10.00 5.62 -17.54
C VAL A 101 -8.52 5.71 -17.90
N THR A 102 -7.66 4.93 -17.25
CA THR A 102 -6.23 4.81 -17.51
C THR A 102 -5.80 3.35 -17.43
N ASP A 103 -4.71 2.99 -18.11
CA ASP A 103 -4.07 1.69 -17.92
C ASP A 103 -3.17 1.73 -16.69
N LYS A 104 -3.77 1.41 -15.53
CA LYS A 104 -3.09 1.36 -14.22
C LYS A 104 -2.27 2.60 -13.87
N GLY A 105 -2.77 3.79 -14.22
CA GLY A 105 -2.12 5.06 -13.87
C GLY A 105 -2.18 5.39 -12.37
N VAL A 106 -1.27 6.22 -11.90
CA VAL A 106 -1.17 6.67 -10.50
C VAL A 106 -1.11 8.20 -10.45
N ILE A 107 -1.67 8.83 -9.41
CA ILE A 107 -1.62 10.29 -9.27
C ILE A 107 -0.26 10.72 -8.71
N GLY A 108 0.39 11.68 -9.36
CA GLY A 108 1.61 12.31 -8.83
C GLY A 108 2.19 13.37 -9.74
N GLY A 109 3.16 14.12 -9.22
CA GLY A 109 3.84 15.22 -9.93
C GLY A 109 3.21 16.59 -9.70
N ASP A 110 2.10 16.66 -8.96
CA ASP A 110 1.52 17.94 -8.53
C ASP A 110 2.37 18.59 -7.43
N ARG A 111 2.35 19.92 -7.36
CA ARG A 111 3.04 20.69 -6.32
C ARG A 111 2.48 20.38 -4.94
N PHE A 112 3.35 19.99 -3.99
CA PHE A 112 3.01 19.92 -2.57
C PHE A 112 3.29 21.26 -1.89
N GLY A 113 2.26 21.81 -1.23
CA GLY A 113 2.31 23.17 -0.72
C GLY A 113 3.06 23.36 0.60
N ASN A 114 3.34 22.28 1.34
CA ASN A 114 3.93 22.33 2.69
C ASN A 114 3.25 23.37 3.61
N ARG A 115 1.91 23.42 3.61
CA ARG A 115 1.15 24.47 4.32
C ARG A 115 1.24 24.37 5.84
N GLU A 116 1.41 23.15 6.34
CA GLU A 116 1.59 22.88 7.78
C GLU A 116 3.03 23.13 8.25
N GLY A 117 3.98 23.29 7.33
CA GLY A 117 5.37 23.58 7.67
C GLY A 117 6.13 22.40 8.28
N ASN A 118 5.64 21.17 8.11
CA ASN A 118 6.27 19.95 8.64
C ASN A 118 7.57 19.58 7.89
N LEU A 119 7.84 20.22 6.74
CA LEU A 119 9.08 20.08 5.97
C LEU A 119 9.84 21.43 5.89
N PRO A 120 11.16 21.43 5.58
CA PRO A 120 11.94 22.66 5.38
C PRO A 120 11.31 23.62 4.35
N SER A 121 11.30 24.94 4.62
CA SER A 121 10.52 25.92 3.87
C SER A 121 11.22 26.51 2.63
N ASN A 122 12.52 26.31 2.48
CA ASN A 122 13.35 26.84 1.38
C ASN A 122 13.32 25.98 0.10
N GLU A 123 12.53 24.91 0.09
CA GLU A 123 12.48 23.93 -0.99
C GLU A 123 11.15 23.96 -1.75
N LYS A 124 11.19 23.46 -2.99
CA LYS A 124 9.99 23.20 -3.79
C LYS A 124 9.68 21.71 -3.76
N TYR A 125 8.50 21.36 -3.26
CA TYR A 125 8.05 19.99 -3.14
C TYR A 125 6.98 19.63 -4.16
N PHE A 126 6.96 18.34 -4.49
CA PHE A 126 5.96 17.67 -5.29
C PHE A 126 5.48 16.42 -4.53
N GLU A 127 4.32 15.90 -4.89
CA GLU A 127 3.73 14.72 -4.25
C GLU A 127 3.43 13.61 -5.26
N ALA A 128 3.50 12.36 -4.81
CA ALA A 128 3.12 11.19 -5.59
C ALA A 128 2.44 10.14 -4.70
N ASP A 129 1.35 9.55 -5.19
CA ASP A 129 0.72 8.40 -4.54
C ASP A 129 1.63 7.18 -4.67
N VAL A 130 1.67 6.36 -3.63
CA VAL A 130 2.32 5.03 -3.64
C VAL A 130 1.36 4.00 -3.06
N ASN A 131 1.66 2.72 -3.30
CA ASN A 131 0.85 1.57 -2.89
C ASN A 131 -0.61 1.65 -3.40
N TYR A 132 -0.85 2.33 -4.53
CA TYR A 132 -2.18 2.47 -5.13
C TYR A 132 -2.57 1.24 -5.95
N ASN A 133 -3.72 0.65 -5.63
CA ASN A 133 -4.22 -0.60 -6.23
C ASN A 133 -5.56 -0.43 -6.97
N GLY A 134 -5.84 0.79 -7.46
CA GLY A 134 -7.13 1.13 -8.07
C GLY A 134 -8.20 1.55 -7.04
N GLY A 135 -9.33 2.06 -7.51
CA GLY A 135 -10.41 2.55 -6.63
C GLY A 135 -10.13 3.95 -6.08
N HIS A 136 -10.54 4.20 -4.83
CA HIS A 136 -10.24 5.45 -4.12
C HIS A 136 -8.76 5.51 -3.75
N ARG A 137 -8.19 6.72 -3.76
CA ARG A 137 -6.78 6.96 -3.38
C ARG A 137 -6.61 6.70 -1.88
N GLY A 138 -5.54 5.99 -1.51
CA GLY A 138 -5.16 5.73 -0.11
C GLY A 138 -4.53 6.95 0.57
N ALA A 139 -3.97 6.76 1.77
CA ALA A 139 -3.30 7.82 2.55
C ALA A 139 -1.82 8.02 2.21
N GLU A 140 -1.20 7.03 1.57
CA GLU A 140 0.25 6.93 1.44
C GLU A 140 0.82 7.76 0.28
N ARG A 141 1.86 8.53 0.56
CA ARG A 141 2.44 9.51 -0.38
C ARG A 141 3.94 9.57 -0.23
N LEU A 142 4.63 9.78 -1.35
CA LEU A 142 5.94 10.42 -1.36
C LEU A 142 5.76 11.92 -1.48
N VAL A 143 6.62 12.67 -0.80
CA VAL A 143 6.82 14.11 -1.00
C VAL A 143 8.30 14.33 -1.30
N TYR A 144 8.61 14.95 -2.42
CA TYR A 144 10.00 15.01 -2.91
C TYR A 144 10.36 16.39 -3.44
N THR A 145 11.63 16.75 -3.33
CA THR A 145 12.14 18.00 -3.90
C THR A 145 12.31 17.87 -5.41
N THR A 146 12.56 19.00 -6.09
CA THR A 146 12.92 18.99 -7.52
C THR A 146 14.04 17.97 -7.78
N ASN A 147 13.90 17.20 -8.87
CA ASN A 147 14.83 16.14 -9.29
C ASN A 147 15.04 14.97 -8.29
N GLY A 148 14.14 14.78 -7.31
CA GLY A 148 14.20 13.60 -6.42
C GLY A 148 15.41 13.57 -5.48
N LYS A 149 16.06 14.71 -5.24
CA LYS A 149 17.22 14.81 -4.34
C LYS A 149 16.87 14.39 -2.91
N VAL A 150 15.82 15.00 -2.35
CA VAL A 150 15.28 14.62 -1.04
C VAL A 150 13.90 14.02 -1.24
N ILE A 151 13.65 12.87 -0.62
CA ILE A 151 12.40 12.12 -0.72
C ILE A 151 11.91 11.76 0.68
N TYR A 152 10.72 12.23 1.01
CA TYR A 152 9.99 11.91 2.22
C TYR A 152 8.84 10.96 1.91
N TYR A 153 8.44 10.16 2.89
CA TYR A 153 7.26 9.33 2.86
C TYR A 153 6.30 9.69 4.01
N SER A 154 5.01 9.68 3.72
CA SER A 154 3.94 9.79 4.70
C SER A 154 2.91 8.69 4.46
N ASN A 155 2.47 8.02 5.53
CA ASN A 155 1.43 6.99 5.48
C ASN A 155 0.09 7.44 6.06
N ASP A 156 -0.03 8.70 6.46
CA ASP A 156 -1.09 9.19 7.33
C ASP A 156 -1.71 10.52 6.86
N HIS A 157 -1.73 10.72 5.53
CA HIS A 157 -2.17 11.96 4.90
C HIS A 157 -1.36 13.19 5.35
N TYR A 158 -0.03 13.12 5.21
CA TYR A 158 0.91 14.23 5.42
C TYR A 158 1.09 14.70 6.87
N LYS A 159 0.63 13.92 7.86
CA LYS A 159 0.77 14.31 9.28
C LYS A 159 2.19 14.05 9.78
N ASN A 160 2.79 12.93 9.39
CA ASN A 160 4.16 12.58 9.72
C ASN A 160 4.96 12.25 8.45
N PHE A 161 6.27 12.49 8.53
CA PHE A 161 7.22 12.25 7.44
C PHE A 161 8.43 11.45 7.89
N GLU A 162 8.75 10.42 7.12
CA GLU A 162 10.00 9.65 7.18
C GLU A 162 10.89 10.09 6.01
N VAL A 163 12.18 10.34 6.25
CA VAL A 163 13.15 10.57 5.16
C VAL A 163 13.58 9.23 4.58
N LEU A 164 13.47 9.08 3.26
CA LEU A 164 13.94 7.89 2.53
C LEU A 164 15.28 8.12 1.82
N TYR A 165 15.49 9.32 1.27
CA TYR A 165 16.70 9.72 0.53
C TYR A 165 17.00 11.21 0.77
N GLU A 166 18.30 11.58 0.81
CA GLU A 166 18.83 12.96 0.94
C GLU A 166 20.12 13.18 0.12
#